data_AF-A0AAV3YYR3-F1
#
_entry.id   AF-A0AAV3YYR3-F1
#
_cell.length_a   1.000
_cell.length_b   1.000
_cell.length_c   1.000
_cell.angle_alpha   90.00
_cell.angle_beta   90.00
_cell.angle_gamma   90.00
#
_symmetry.space_group_name_H-M   'P 1'
#
loop_
_entity.id
_entity.type
_entity.pdbx_description
1 polymer ?
#
loop_
_entity_poly.entity_id
_entity_poly.type
_entity_poly.pdbx_seq_one_letter_code
_entity_poly.pdbx_strand_id
1 'polypeptide(L)'
;MEFKPKKSLSLSIRRGKVDEATTFTVAEQQIPTVSLEPVKSLGRWYDSSMKDTRRGAETLELTSESLLAINKCGLQGKFKIWCLQFMLFPNFYGHS
;
A
#
# COMPACT_ATOMS: atom_id res chain seq x y z
N MET A 1 19.51 -2.80 18.07
CA MET A 1 18.20 -2.79 17.39
C MET A 1 17.46 -4.03 17.84
N GLU A 2 16.28 -3.89 18.46
CA GLU A 2 15.44 -5.04 18.82
C GLU A 2 14.39 -5.25 17.73
N PHE A 3 14.21 -6.51 17.32
CA PHE A 3 13.16 -6.89 16.39
C PHE A 3 11.79 -6.70 17.06
N LYS A 4 10.84 -6.07 16.35
CA LYS A 4 9.47 -5.84 16.85
C LYS A 4 8.50 -6.67 16.03
N PRO A 5 8.10 -7.87 16.48
CA PRO A 5 7.23 -8.78 15.74
C PRO A 5 5.92 -8.14 15.28
N LYS A 6 5.32 -7.27 16.10
CA LYS A 6 4.09 -6.52 15.73
C LYS A 6 4.25 -5.55 14.55
N LYS A 7 5.47 -5.21 14.14
CA LYS A 7 5.75 -4.36 12.98
C LYS A 7 6.01 -5.15 11.70
N SER A 8 6.07 -6.47 11.81
CA SER A 8 6.24 -7.38 10.69
C SER A 8 4.92 -8.10 10.45
N LEU A 9 4.58 -8.32 9.18
CA LEU A 9 3.41 -9.10 8.79
C LEU A 9 3.86 -10.31 7.99
N SER A 10 3.33 -11.48 8.31
CA SER A 10 3.66 -12.72 7.60
C SER A 10 2.55 -13.12 6.62
N LEU A 11 2.94 -13.73 5.50
CA LEU A 11 2.04 -14.38 4.55
C LEU A 11 2.68 -15.70 4.10
N SER A 12 2.00 -16.82 4.32
CA SER A 12 2.44 -18.13 3.84
C SER A 12 1.60 -18.55 2.64
N ILE A 13 2.26 -19.09 1.61
CA ILE A 13 1.60 -19.55 0.38
C ILE A 13 2.01 -20.99 0.15
N ARG A 14 1.05 -21.90 0.09
CA ARG A 14 1.25 -23.31 -0.27
C ARG A 14 0.39 -23.66 -1.47
N ARG A 15 1.01 -24.18 -2.53
CA ARG A 15 0.33 -24.60 -3.77
C ARG A 15 -0.56 -23.48 -4.37
N GLY A 16 -0.06 -22.24 -4.34
CA GLY A 16 -0.76 -21.07 -4.89
C GLY A 16 -1.96 -20.58 -4.08
N LYS A 17 -2.17 -21.10 -2.86
CA LYS A 17 -3.20 -20.62 -1.93
C LYS A 17 -2.55 -20.09 -0.66
N VAL A 18 -3.18 -19.09 -0.06
CA VAL A 18 -2.79 -18.62 1.27
C VAL A 18 -2.96 -19.76 2.26
N ASP A 19 -1.92 -20.00 3.04
CA ASP A 19 -1.90 -21.00 4.10
C ASP A 19 -2.00 -20.32 5.45
N GLU A 20 -3.22 -20.21 5.97
CA GLU A 20 -3.52 -19.54 7.24
C GLU A 20 -3.06 -20.34 8.47
N ALA A 21 -2.72 -21.62 8.30
CA ALA A 21 -2.28 -22.48 9.40
C ALA A 21 -0.80 -22.28 9.77
N THR A 22 0.01 -21.71 8.87
CA THR A 22 1.43 -21.44 9.15
C THR A 22 1.56 -20.11 9.89
N THR A 23 2.04 -20.18 11.13
CA THR A 23 2.34 -19.02 11.98
C THR A 23 3.84 -18.89 12.22
N PHE A 24 4.33 -17.65 12.30
CA PHE A 24 5.74 -17.36 12.59
C PHE A 24 5.87 -16.70 13.96
N THR A 25 6.89 -17.08 14.72
CA THR A 25 7.13 -16.57 16.07
C THR A 25 8.58 -16.10 16.18
N VAL A 26 8.81 -14.93 16.78
CA VAL A 26 10.14 -14.40 17.07
C VAL A 26 10.15 -13.89 18.50
N ALA A 27 11.15 -14.28 19.29
CA ALA A 27 11.26 -13.92 20.71
C ALA A 27 9.95 -14.20 21.48
N GLU A 28 9.39 -15.40 21.27
CA GLU A 28 8.13 -15.88 21.89
C GLU A 28 6.87 -15.06 21.53
N GLN A 29 6.98 -14.06 20.66
CA GLN A 29 5.84 -13.28 20.18
C GLN A 29 5.50 -13.67 18.72
N GLN A 30 4.22 -13.96 18.50
CA GLN A 30 3.70 -14.30 17.18
C GLN A 30 3.69 -13.06 16.27
N ILE A 31 4.12 -13.25 15.04
CA ILE A 31 4.03 -12.26 13.96
C ILE A 31 2.59 -12.27 13.43
N PRO A 32 1.91 -11.11 13.35
CA PRO A 32 0.57 -11.03 12.77
C PRO A 32 0.58 -11.40 11.28
N THR A 33 -0.52 -11.96 10.80
CA THR A 33 -0.67 -12.31 9.38
C THR A 33 -1.29 -11.18 8.58
N VAL A 34 -0.90 -11.03 7.31
CA VAL A 34 -1.50 -10.05 6.37
C VAL A 34 -3.02 -10.23 6.22
N SER A 35 -3.54 -11.46 6.42
CA SER A 35 -4.99 -11.73 6.42
C SER A 35 -5.74 -11.04 7.56
N LEU A 36 -5.09 -10.81 8.71
CA LEU A 36 -5.70 -10.19 9.88
C LEU A 36 -5.60 -8.66 9.81
N GLU A 37 -4.44 -8.17 9.36
CA GLU A 37 -4.15 -6.74 9.26
C GLU A 37 -3.64 -6.44 7.84
N PRO A 38 -4.54 -6.01 6.92
CA PRO A 38 -4.09 -5.52 5.63
C PRO A 38 -3.23 -4.28 5.83
N VAL A 39 -2.15 -4.16 5.04
CA VAL A 39 -1.15 -3.11 5.22
C VAL A 39 -1.06 -2.23 3.99
N LYS A 40 -0.95 -0.92 4.22
CA LYS A 40 -0.61 0.04 3.17
C LYS A 40 0.90 0.25 3.16
N SER A 41 1.54 -0.09 2.04
CA SER A 41 2.97 0.14 1.81
C SER A 41 3.18 0.76 0.45
N LEU A 42 4.00 1.81 0.37
CA LEU A 42 4.28 2.56 -0.87
C LEU A 42 3.02 2.98 -1.64
N GLY A 43 1.97 3.39 -0.91
CA GLY A 43 0.70 3.81 -1.51
C GLY A 43 -0.25 2.66 -1.89
N ARG A 44 0.18 1.40 -1.77
CA ARG A 44 -0.58 0.21 -2.16
C ARG A 44 -1.09 -0.57 -0.95
N TRP A 45 -2.34 -1.02 -1.02
CA TRP A 45 -2.89 -1.97 -0.04
C TRP A 45 -2.50 -3.41 -0.40
N TYR A 46 -1.99 -4.13 0.60
CA TYR A 46 -1.70 -5.55 0.51
C TYR A 46 -2.66 -6.29 1.44
N ASP A 47 -3.46 -7.15 0.84
CA ASP A 47 -4.33 -8.11 1.54
C ASP A 47 -3.89 -9.54 1.24
N SER A 48 -4.51 -10.50 1.92
CA SER A 48 -4.20 -11.92 1.75
C SER A 48 -4.46 -12.44 0.34
N SER A 49 -5.38 -11.81 -0.42
CA SER A 49 -5.68 -12.25 -1.77
C SER A 49 -4.51 -12.04 -2.72
N MET A 50 -3.63 -11.07 -2.43
CA MET A 50 -2.57 -10.56 -3.30
C MET A 50 -3.06 -10.19 -4.71
N LYS A 51 -4.37 -10.10 -4.92
CA LYS A 51 -4.95 -9.80 -6.23
C LYS A 51 -4.74 -8.34 -6.56
N ASP A 52 -4.52 -8.09 -7.84
CA ASP A 52 -4.42 -6.74 -8.38
C ASP A 52 -5.75 -6.20 -8.92
N THR A 53 -6.84 -6.94 -8.74
CA THR A 53 -8.15 -6.60 -9.30
C THR A 53 -8.70 -5.26 -8.78
N ARG A 54 -8.26 -4.80 -7.60
CA ARG A 54 -8.67 -3.51 -7.03
C ARG A 54 -7.77 -2.34 -7.44
N ARG A 55 -6.62 -2.58 -8.08
CA ARG A 55 -5.66 -1.51 -8.40
C ARG A 55 -6.26 -0.43 -9.26
N GLY A 56 -6.96 -0.79 -10.33
CA GLY A 56 -7.54 0.20 -11.24
C GLY A 56 -8.50 1.15 -10.50
N ALA A 57 -9.36 0.59 -9.63
CA ALA A 57 -10.28 1.38 -8.82
C ALA A 57 -9.53 2.27 -7.80
N GLU A 58 -8.57 1.71 -7.06
CA GLU A 58 -7.75 2.45 -6.09
C GLU A 58 -6.96 3.59 -6.73
N THR A 59 -6.38 3.34 -7.91
CA THR A 59 -5.65 4.36 -8.68
C THR A 59 -6.59 5.46 -9.15
N LEU A 60 -7.78 5.13 -9.64
CA LEU A 60 -8.77 6.13 -10.06
C LEU A 60 -9.24 7.00 -8.89
N GLU A 61 -9.56 6.39 -7.74
CA GLU A 61 -9.94 7.11 -6.53
C GLU A 61 -8.83 8.05 -6.05
N LEU A 62 -7.61 7.53 -5.89
CA LEU A 62 -6.44 8.32 -5.50
C LEU A 62 -6.20 9.49 -6.46
N THR A 63 -6.33 9.25 -7.77
CA THR A 63 -6.15 10.29 -8.80
C THR A 63 -7.19 11.39 -8.63
N SER A 64 -8.46 11.01 -8.48
CA SER A 64 -9.56 11.96 -8.34
C SER A 64 -9.40 12.82 -7.09
N GLU A 65 -9.13 12.19 -5.94
CA GLU A 65 -8.90 12.90 -4.67
C GLU A 65 -7.69 13.84 -4.75
N SER A 66 -6.59 13.37 -5.34
CA SER A 66 -5.36 14.17 -5.47
C SER A 66 -5.54 15.36 -6.41
N LEU A 67 -6.24 15.18 -7.55
CA LEU A 67 -6.56 16.26 -8.47
C LEU A 67 -7.47 17.30 -7.82
N LEU A 68 -8.48 16.87 -7.05
CA LEU A 68 -9.34 17.77 -6.29
C LEU A 68 -8.54 18.55 -5.24
N ALA A 69 -7.60 17.91 -4.53
CA ALA A 69 -6.73 18.57 -3.57
C ALA A 69 -5.82 19.62 -4.23
N ILE A 70 -5.20 19.28 -5.36
CA ILE A 70 -4.36 20.22 -6.13
C ILE A 70 -5.21 21.38 -6.68
N ASN A 71 -6.44 21.10 -7.12
CA ASN A 71 -7.32 22.17 -7.61
C ASN A 71 -7.73 23.13 -6.49
N LYS A 72 -8.02 22.59 -5.30
CA LYS A 72 -8.43 23.38 -4.12
C LYS A 72 -7.27 24.07 -3.40
N CYS A 73 -6.02 23.68 -3.64
CA CYS A 73 -4.90 24.35 -3.01
C CYS A 73 -4.79 25.80 -3.55
N GLY A 74 -4.57 26.77 -2.65
CA GLY A 74 -4.47 28.20 -2.99
C GLY A 74 -3.19 28.58 -3.75
N LEU A 75 -2.51 27.60 -4.36
CA LEU A 75 -1.28 27.81 -5.10
C LEU A 75 -1.55 28.40 -6.48
N GLN A 76 -0.58 29.17 -6.99
CA GLN A 76 -0.61 29.66 -8.38
C GLN A 76 -0.51 28.48 -9.36
N GLY A 77 -1.04 28.66 -10.58
CA GLY A 77 -1.12 27.59 -11.59
C GLY A 77 0.20 26.86 -11.84
N LYS A 78 1.33 27.58 -11.91
CA LYS A 78 2.67 26.97 -12.07
C LYS A 78 3.04 25.96 -10.98
N PHE A 79 2.62 26.23 -9.74
CA PHE A 79 2.88 25.34 -8.60
C PHE A 79 1.90 24.17 -8.57
N LYS A 80 0.67 24.35 -9.06
CA LYS A 80 -0.27 23.22 -9.27
C LYS A 80 0.27 22.23 -10.32
N ILE A 81 0.81 22.75 -11.42
CA ILE A 81 1.48 21.93 -12.45
C ILE A 81 2.69 21.20 -11.85
N TRP A 82 3.48 21.87 -11.01
CA TRP A 82 4.57 21.22 -10.29
C TRP A 82 4.07 20.07 -9.38
N CYS A 83 2.98 20.26 -8.63
CA CYS A 83 2.37 19.19 -7.84
C CYS A 83 1.90 18.01 -8.72
N LEU A 84 1.30 18.28 -9.89
CA LEU A 84 0.93 17.22 -10.83
C LEU A 84 2.16 16.40 -11.26
N GLN A 85 3.22 17.09 -11.70
CA GLN A 85 4.43 16.45 -12.22
C GLN A 85 5.22 15.67 -11.17
N PHE A 86 5.37 16.22 -9.97
CA PHE A 86 6.32 15.72 -8.97
C PHE A 86 5.67 15.06 -7.75
N MET A 87 4.37 15.25 -7.53
CA MET A 87 3.66 14.59 -6.43
C MET A 87 2.69 13.55 -6.93
N LEU A 88 1.91 13.84 -7.99
CA LEU A 88 0.88 12.92 -8.46
C LEU A 88 1.43 11.86 -9.42
N PHE A 89 2.12 12.25 -10.50
CA PHE A 89 2.61 11.30 -11.51
C PHE A 89 3.58 10.22 -10.99
N PRO A 90 4.50 10.50 -10.05
CA PRO A 90 5.38 9.45 -9.53
C PRO A 90 4.64 8.28 -8.87
N ASN A 91 3.43 8.51 -8.34
CA ASN A 91 2.60 7.44 -7.79
C ASN A 91 2.02 6.50 -8.87
N PHE A 92 2.11 6.86 -10.15
CA PHE A 92 1.68 6.02 -11.27
C PHE A 92 2.85 5.33 -11.99
N TYR A 93 4.03 5.96 -12.04
CA TYR A 93 5.16 5.50 -12.86
C TYR A 93 6.26 4.76 -12.06
N GLY A 94 6.19 4.70 -10.73
CA GLY A 94 7.22 4.07 -9.88
C GLY A 94 7.26 2.53 -9.86
N HIS A 95 6.71 1.85 -10.88
CA HIS A 95 6.54 0.38 -10.90
C HIS A 95 7.00 -0.27 -12.23
N SER A 96 8.15 0.15 -12.76
CA SER A 96 8.88 -0.57 -13.82
C SER A 96 10.18 -1.14 -13.28
#